data_AF-A0A953PLC1-F1
#
_entry.id   AF-A0A953PLC1-F1
#
_cell.length_a   1.000
_cell.length_b   1.000
_cell.length_c   1.000
_cell.angle_alpha   90.00
_cell.angle_beta   90.00
_cell.angle_gamma   90.00
#
_symmetry.space_group_name_H-M   'P 1'
#
loop_
_entity.id
_entity.type
_entity.pdbx_description
1 polymer ?
#
loop_
_entity_poly.entity_id
_entity_poly.type
_entity_poly.pdbx_seq_one_letter_code
_entity_poly.pdbx_strand_id
1 'polypeptide(L)'
;MTAQMNRHVARRLGLSVLCGAAGYLLNALPGGAVAPLLLGRIVTLPIAILFGPWFGALAAAIGATAVRGTAIGIVPLVLLLPVEGLLAGAFARRGTSPLLAGALVWAGIAGSVVIAPRLYGAGALRETILPIALQMPLNGLVAVVIADLIATGATAQQLVTGYRPFERRRLRTFAFHAFILVAALPVLLLAAVDTQLTAAKQEADGGARLHEAVTSLGEHIGDYLSDHIHAVRTVGASFAERADPAARQRLLDEYHAIYPGFITLFDADLSGTVHEIYPRRESPSISDRQYFIDTRGCAAWSSPT
;
A
#
# COMPACT_ATOMS: atom_id res chain seq x y z
N MET A 1 43.98 13.93 -29.68
CA MET A 1 42.88 14.63 -28.96
C MET A 1 41.65 13.75 -28.72
N THR A 2 41.26 12.85 -29.63
CA THR A 2 40.10 11.93 -29.49
C THR A 2 40.23 10.88 -28.37
N ALA A 3 41.42 10.32 -28.15
CA ALA A 3 41.63 9.27 -27.14
C ALA A 3 41.47 9.76 -25.68
N GLN A 4 41.88 10.99 -25.38
CA GLN A 4 41.76 11.57 -24.03
C GLN A 4 40.31 11.94 -23.69
N MET A 5 39.55 12.39 -24.71
CA MET A 5 38.11 12.67 -24.59
C MET A 5 37.32 11.39 -24.27
N ASN A 6 37.67 10.27 -24.91
CA ASN A 6 37.07 8.95 -24.63
C ASN A 6 37.32 8.45 -23.21
N ARG A 7 38.51 8.70 -22.65
CA ARG A 7 38.87 8.23 -21.30
C ARG A 7 38.08 8.94 -20.20
N HIS A 8 37.82 10.25 -20.35
CA HIS A 8 37.00 11.00 -19.42
C HIS A 8 35.52 10.62 -19.49
N VAL A 9 34.98 10.40 -20.69
CA VAL A 9 33.59 9.95 -20.87
C VAL A 9 33.40 8.53 -20.36
N ALA A 10 34.34 7.62 -20.64
CA ALA A 10 34.30 6.24 -20.14
C ALA A 10 34.36 6.19 -18.60
N ARG A 11 35.19 7.02 -17.96
CA ARG A 11 35.26 7.10 -16.50
C ARG A 11 33.96 7.63 -15.88
N ARG A 12 33.30 8.60 -16.52
CA ARG A 12 31.98 9.11 -16.09
C ARG A 12 30.87 8.08 -16.25
N LEU A 13 30.88 7.34 -17.37
CA LEU A 13 29.99 6.21 -17.61
C LEU A 13 30.17 5.13 -16.54
N GLY A 14 31.40 4.71 -16.28
CA GLY A 14 31.69 3.71 -15.26
C GLY A 14 31.20 4.14 -13.87
N LEU A 15 31.42 5.40 -13.49
CA LEU A 15 30.91 5.92 -12.22
C LEU A 15 29.36 5.94 -12.18
N SER A 16 28.71 6.33 -13.28
CA SER A 16 27.24 6.35 -13.38
C SER A 16 26.62 4.96 -13.25
N VAL A 17 27.25 3.95 -13.83
CA VAL A 17 26.80 2.57 -13.72
C VAL A 17 27.03 2.04 -12.31
N LEU A 18 28.18 2.32 -11.69
CA LEU A 18 28.47 1.91 -10.31
C LEU A 18 27.50 2.54 -9.30
N CYS A 19 27.22 3.83 -9.42
CA CYS A 19 26.24 4.49 -8.56
C CYS A 19 24.80 4.06 -8.86
N GLY A 20 24.48 3.73 -10.12
CA GLY A 20 23.21 3.10 -10.48
C GLY A 20 23.05 1.73 -9.83
N ALA A 21 24.10 0.90 -9.83
CA ALA A 21 24.13 -0.40 -9.18
C ALA A 21 24.07 -0.30 -7.65
N ALA A 22 24.78 0.67 -7.06
CA ALA A 22 24.66 0.97 -5.63
C ALA A 22 23.24 1.44 -5.29
N GLY A 23 22.64 2.27 -6.15
CA GLY A 23 21.25 2.71 -6.02
C GLY A 23 20.26 1.54 -6.12
N TYR A 24 20.52 0.58 -7.01
CA TYR A 24 19.78 -0.66 -7.13
C TYR A 24 19.84 -1.48 -5.84
N LEU A 25 21.03 -1.70 -5.29
CA LEU A 25 21.22 -2.47 -4.05
C LEU A 25 20.51 -1.81 -2.86
N LEU A 26 20.62 -0.48 -2.74
CA LEU A 26 19.95 0.28 -1.67
C LEU A 26 18.43 0.24 -1.80
N ASN A 27 17.91 0.30 -3.03
CA ASN A 27 16.46 0.21 -3.29
C ASN A 27 15.92 -1.22 -3.16
N ALA A 28 16.79 -2.24 -3.23
CA ALA A 28 16.44 -3.64 -3.03
C ALA A 28 16.35 -4.04 -1.54
N LEU A 29 16.81 -3.19 -0.63
CA LEU A 29 16.67 -3.44 0.80
C LEU A 29 15.20 -3.31 1.22
N PRO A 30 14.61 -4.33 1.87
CA PRO A 30 13.23 -4.27 2.30
C PRO A 30 13.06 -3.22 3.40
N GLY A 31 12.50 -2.07 3.05
CA GLY A 31 12.04 -1.05 4.00
C GLY A 31 10.56 -1.28 4.30
N GLY A 32 10.25 -1.71 5.52
CA GLY A 32 8.89 -2.05 5.97
C GLY A 32 7.95 -0.86 6.18
N ALA A 33 7.98 0.16 5.32
CA ALA A 33 7.09 1.31 5.41
C ALA A 33 6.20 1.41 4.16
N VAL A 34 4.96 1.85 4.34
CA VAL A 34 3.96 2.11 3.28
C VAL A 34 4.50 3.08 2.20
N ALA A 35 5.47 3.93 2.55
CA ALA A 35 6.24 4.77 1.64
C ALA A 35 7.75 4.61 1.93
N PRO A 36 8.43 3.60 1.35
CA PRO A 36 9.84 3.37 1.64
C PRO A 36 10.68 4.57 1.15
N LEU A 37 11.63 5.00 1.99
CA LEU A 37 12.67 5.93 1.57
C LEU A 37 13.43 5.27 0.42
N LEU A 38 13.32 5.82 -0.79
CA LEU A 38 14.08 5.36 -1.96
C LEU A 38 15.55 5.79 -1.80
N LEU A 39 16.26 5.13 -0.88
CA LEU A 39 17.62 5.45 -0.45
C LEU A 39 18.62 5.43 -1.61
N GLY A 40 18.35 4.66 -2.66
CA GLY A 40 19.19 4.66 -3.86
C GLY A 40 19.31 6.02 -4.53
N ARG A 41 18.36 6.94 -4.31
CA ARG A 41 18.40 8.32 -4.83
C ARG A 41 19.51 9.17 -4.22
N ILE A 42 19.95 8.85 -3.00
CA ILE A 42 21.07 9.54 -2.35
C ILE A 42 22.37 9.36 -3.15
N VAL A 43 22.49 8.24 -3.88
CA VAL A 43 23.71 7.89 -4.62
C VAL A 43 23.61 8.24 -6.11
N THR A 44 22.40 8.24 -6.69
CA THR A 44 22.21 8.52 -8.12
C THR A 44 22.07 10.02 -8.44
N LEU A 45 21.44 10.82 -7.58
CA LEU A 45 21.26 12.27 -7.80
C LEU A 45 22.57 13.09 -7.80
N PRO A 46 23.57 12.83 -6.93
CA PRO A 46 24.85 13.54 -7.01
C PRO A 46 25.53 13.40 -8.38
N ILE A 47 25.34 12.26 -9.06
CA ILE A 47 25.87 12.07 -10.43
C ILE A 47 25.15 12.98 -11.43
N ALA A 48 23.84 13.17 -11.29
CA ALA A 48 23.09 14.10 -12.12
C ALA A 48 23.62 15.55 -11.97
N ILE A 49 23.90 15.94 -10.72
CA ILE A 49 24.39 17.28 -10.37
C ILE A 49 25.83 17.49 -10.85
N LEU A 50 26.72 16.50 -10.65
CA LEU A 50 28.15 16.62 -10.94
C LEU A 50 28.51 16.36 -12.41
N PHE A 51 27.88 15.38 -13.06
CA PHE A 51 28.23 14.92 -14.40
C PHE A 51 27.22 15.34 -15.48
N GLY A 52 26.02 15.76 -15.07
CA GLY A 52 24.98 16.30 -15.95
C GLY A 52 23.78 15.37 -16.13
N PRO A 53 22.74 15.85 -16.84
CA PRO A 53 21.40 15.26 -16.84
C PRO A 53 21.36 13.83 -17.40
N TRP A 54 22.12 13.53 -18.46
CA TRP A 54 22.10 12.21 -19.10
C TRP A 54 22.72 11.10 -18.25
N PHE A 55 23.82 11.38 -17.53
CA PHE A 55 24.43 10.41 -16.62
C PHE A 55 23.58 10.18 -15.37
N GLY A 56 22.92 11.24 -14.89
CA GLY A 56 21.93 11.15 -13.81
C GLY A 56 20.73 10.29 -14.18
N ALA A 57 20.17 10.51 -15.38
CA ALA A 57 19.06 9.72 -15.90
C ALA A 57 19.41 8.23 -16.01
N LEU A 58 20.61 7.92 -16.50
CA LEU A 58 21.09 6.54 -16.64
C LEU A 58 21.27 5.86 -15.28
N ALA A 59 21.88 6.55 -14.30
CA ALA A 59 22.03 6.02 -12.95
C ALA A 59 20.66 5.81 -12.27
N ALA A 60 19.74 6.75 -12.45
CA ALA A 60 18.38 6.68 -11.92
C ALA A 60 17.56 5.54 -12.56
N ALA A 61 17.69 5.33 -13.87
CA ALA A 61 17.03 4.24 -14.57
C ALA A 61 17.50 2.87 -14.06
N ILE A 62 18.81 2.68 -13.87
CA ILE A 62 19.36 1.45 -13.30
C ILE A 62 18.85 1.25 -11.86
N GLY A 63 18.92 2.28 -11.02
CA GLY A 63 18.46 2.19 -9.63
C GLY A 63 16.96 1.95 -9.48
N ALA A 64 16.14 2.42 -10.44
CA ALA A 64 14.69 2.23 -10.41
C ALA A 64 14.27 0.77 -10.68
N THR A 65 15.10 -0.03 -11.37
CA THR A 65 14.76 -1.43 -11.68
C THR A 65 14.68 -2.35 -10.45
N ALA A 66 15.27 -1.94 -9.32
CA ALA A 66 15.18 -2.68 -8.05
C ALA A 66 13.81 -2.57 -7.38
N VAL A 67 13.04 -1.53 -7.69
CA VAL A 67 11.81 -1.24 -6.96
C VAL A 67 10.69 -2.16 -7.44
N ARG A 68 10.57 -3.33 -6.81
CA ARG A 68 9.50 -4.30 -7.01
C ARG A 68 8.65 -4.38 -5.74
N GLY A 69 7.33 -4.28 -5.87
CA GLY A 69 6.39 -4.52 -4.77
C GLY A 69 6.03 -3.30 -3.90
N THR A 70 6.33 -2.07 -4.33
CA THR A 70 5.81 -0.87 -3.63
C THR A 70 4.32 -0.68 -3.88
N ALA A 71 3.62 -0.05 -2.91
CA ALA A 71 2.19 0.30 -3.02
C ALA A 71 1.87 1.15 -4.27
N ILE A 72 2.88 1.82 -4.81
CA ILE A 72 2.84 2.52 -6.09
C ILE A 72 3.34 1.56 -7.17
N GLY A 73 2.58 1.40 -8.25
CA GLY A 73 2.98 0.55 -9.37
C GLY A 73 4.41 0.84 -9.88
N ILE A 74 5.10 -0.21 -10.33
CA ILE A 74 6.49 -0.15 -10.83
C ILE A 74 6.62 0.83 -12.02
N VAL A 75 5.58 0.93 -12.84
CA VAL A 75 5.57 1.70 -14.10
C VAL A 75 5.76 3.21 -13.88
N PRO A 76 4.97 3.91 -13.04
CA PRO A 76 5.19 5.33 -12.78
C PRO A 76 6.57 5.60 -12.20
N LEU A 77 7.08 4.76 -11.29
CA LEU A 77 8.34 5.00 -10.60
C LEU A 77 9.56 4.88 -11.53
N VAL A 78 9.56 3.90 -12.44
CA VAL A 78 10.63 3.68 -13.43
C VAL A 78 10.71 4.83 -14.45
N LEU A 79 9.58 5.48 -14.77
CA LEU A 79 9.55 6.66 -15.63
C LEU A 79 9.91 7.95 -14.88
N LEU A 80 9.55 8.06 -13.60
CA LEU A 80 9.68 9.28 -12.81
C LEU A 80 11.10 9.57 -12.32
N LEU A 81 11.83 8.56 -11.81
CA LEU A 81 13.18 8.78 -11.30
C LEU A 81 14.16 9.28 -12.38
N PRO A 82 14.14 8.77 -13.63
CA PRO A 82 14.97 9.31 -14.71
C PRO A 82 14.61 10.75 -15.09
N VAL A 83 13.32 11.11 -15.07
CA VAL A 83 12.86 12.49 -15.31
C VAL A 83 13.36 13.43 -14.23
N GLU A 84 13.33 13.00 -12.96
CA GLU A 84 13.92 13.75 -11.86
C GLU A 84 15.43 13.95 -12.07
N GLY A 85 16.17 12.90 -12.43
CA GLY A 85 17.60 12.98 -12.73
C GLY A 85 17.93 13.94 -13.88
N LEU A 86 17.10 13.95 -14.93
CA LEU A 86 17.22 14.89 -16.05
C LEU A 86 17.00 16.34 -15.59
N LEU A 87 15.93 16.61 -14.83
CA LEU A 87 15.58 17.95 -14.37
C LEU A 87 16.58 18.49 -13.35
N ALA A 88 16.97 17.67 -12.37
CA ALA A 88 17.99 18.04 -11.38
C ALA A 88 19.34 18.36 -12.05
N GLY A 89 19.78 17.53 -13.00
CA GLY A 89 21.00 17.77 -13.76
C GLY A 89 20.91 18.98 -14.70
N ALA A 90 19.73 19.28 -15.26
CA ALA A 90 19.52 20.45 -16.11
C ALA A 90 19.53 21.76 -15.30
N PHE A 91 18.91 21.78 -14.12
CA PHE A 91 18.90 22.94 -13.22
C PHE A 91 20.28 23.20 -12.61
N ALA A 92 20.99 22.15 -12.17
CA ALA A 92 22.36 22.28 -11.69
C ALA A 92 23.30 22.91 -12.73
N ARG A 93 23.14 22.58 -14.02
CA ARG A 93 23.92 23.19 -15.11
C ARG A 93 23.57 24.66 -15.38
N ARG A 94 22.36 25.10 -15.03
CA ARG A 94 21.90 26.49 -15.17
C ARG A 94 22.24 27.36 -13.95
N GLY A 95 22.86 26.79 -12.91
CA GLY A 95 23.21 27.51 -11.67
C GLY A 95 22.02 27.79 -10.76
N THR A 96 20.87 27.16 -11.01
CA THR A 96 19.69 27.22 -10.14
C THR A 96 19.73 26.10 -9.11
N SER A 97 19.13 26.34 -7.94
CA SER A 97 19.13 25.42 -6.81
C SER A 97 18.48 24.06 -7.19
N PRO A 98 19.19 22.93 -7.06
CA PRO A 98 18.65 21.59 -7.30
C PRO A 98 17.43 21.26 -6.43
N LEU A 99 17.32 21.90 -5.26
CA LEU A 99 16.15 21.79 -4.39
C LEU A 99 14.86 22.27 -5.03
N LEU A 100 14.94 23.35 -5.82
CA LEU A 100 13.76 23.91 -6.49
C LEU A 100 13.28 22.98 -7.60
N ALA A 101 14.21 22.33 -8.30
CA ALA A 101 13.89 21.27 -9.27
C ALA A 101 13.25 20.06 -8.58
N GLY A 102 13.82 19.61 -7.46
CA GLY A 102 13.24 18.56 -6.64
C GLY A 102 11.84 18.90 -6.16
N ALA A 103 11.64 20.09 -5.57
CA ALA A 103 10.35 20.55 -5.08
C ALA A 103 9.28 20.60 -6.18
N LEU A 104 9.61 21.11 -7.37
CA LEU A 104 8.67 21.15 -8.50
C LEU A 104 8.29 19.75 -8.98
N VAL A 105 9.27 18.84 -9.10
CA VAL A 105 9.02 17.45 -9.49
C VAL A 105 8.12 16.77 -8.47
N TRP A 106 8.44 16.87 -7.18
CA TRP A 106 7.67 16.23 -6.12
C TRP A 106 6.29 16.84 -5.88
N ALA A 107 6.13 18.17 -6.05
CA ALA A 107 4.82 18.82 -6.03
C ALA A 107 3.95 18.37 -7.22
N GLY A 108 4.53 18.26 -8.42
CA GLY A 108 3.85 17.73 -9.60
C GLY A 108 3.42 16.27 -9.42
N ILE A 109 4.30 15.46 -8.82
CA ILE A 109 3.98 14.06 -8.49
C ILE A 109 2.82 13.99 -7.51
N ALA A 110 2.91 14.69 -6.37
CA ALA A 110 1.86 14.73 -5.37
C ALA A 110 0.52 15.16 -5.99
N GLY A 111 0.53 16.22 -6.81
CA GLY A 111 -0.64 16.66 -7.55
C GLY A 111 -1.18 15.60 -8.51
N SER A 112 -0.32 14.92 -9.27
CA SER A 112 -0.73 13.87 -10.21
C SER A 112 -1.34 12.65 -9.52
N VAL A 113 -0.85 12.29 -8.33
CA VAL A 113 -1.40 11.20 -7.51
C VAL A 113 -2.80 11.55 -7.02
N VAL A 114 -3.03 12.82 -6.65
CA VAL A 114 -4.36 13.31 -6.24
C VAL A 114 -5.34 13.37 -7.42
N ILE A 115 -4.89 13.83 -8.60
CA ILE A 115 -5.75 14.02 -9.78
C ILE A 115 -6.06 12.68 -10.47
N ALA A 116 -5.08 11.78 -10.57
CA ALA A 116 -5.20 10.54 -11.35
C ALA A 116 -4.70 9.30 -10.57
N PRO A 117 -5.34 8.94 -9.44
CA PRO A 117 -4.90 7.83 -8.59
C PRO A 117 -4.95 6.46 -9.28
N ARG A 118 -5.77 6.32 -10.33
CA ARG A 118 -5.89 5.09 -11.14
C ARG A 118 -4.59 4.75 -11.88
N LEU A 119 -3.80 5.74 -12.29
CA LEU A 119 -2.51 5.52 -12.96
C LEU A 119 -1.44 4.92 -12.02
N TYR A 120 -1.65 5.09 -10.71
CA TYR A 120 -0.74 4.62 -9.67
C TYR A 120 -1.20 3.32 -9.01
N GLY A 121 -2.31 2.72 -9.48
CA GLY A 121 -2.90 1.51 -8.90
C GLY A 121 -3.77 1.75 -7.66
N ALA A 122 -3.93 3.00 -7.23
CA ALA A 122 -4.62 3.39 -6.00
C ALA A 122 -6.14 3.58 -6.16
N GLY A 123 -6.75 2.96 -7.18
CA GLY A 123 -8.18 3.15 -7.51
C GLY A 123 -9.16 2.73 -6.41
N ALA A 124 -8.74 1.86 -5.48
CA ALA A 124 -9.57 1.33 -4.40
C ALA A 124 -9.35 2.01 -3.03
N LEU A 125 -8.28 2.78 -2.83
CA LEU A 125 -7.91 3.36 -1.51
C LEU A 125 -8.20 4.87 -1.43
N ARG A 126 -9.41 5.32 -1.78
CA ARG A 126 -9.75 6.75 -1.79
C ARG A 126 -9.48 7.48 -0.47
N GLU A 127 -9.63 6.80 0.66
CA GLU A 127 -9.41 7.40 1.99
C GLU A 127 -7.92 7.46 2.40
N THR A 128 -7.04 6.66 1.78
CA THR A 128 -5.61 6.56 2.15
C THR A 128 -4.68 7.29 1.16
N ILE A 129 -5.20 7.82 0.05
CA ILE A 129 -4.40 8.50 -0.98
C ILE A 129 -3.74 9.78 -0.44
N LEU A 130 -4.45 10.55 0.40
CA LEU A 130 -3.96 11.87 0.84
C LEU A 130 -2.72 11.78 1.75
N PRO A 131 -2.67 10.92 2.79
CA PRO A 131 -1.47 10.71 3.59
C PRO A 131 -0.28 10.23 2.74
N ILE A 132 -0.50 9.29 1.83
CA ILE A 132 0.53 8.74 0.95
C ILE A 132 1.07 9.83 0.01
N ALA A 133 0.18 10.63 -0.58
CA ALA A 133 0.55 11.72 -1.48
C ALA A 133 1.31 12.85 -0.77
N LEU A 134 1.06 13.08 0.53
CA LEU A 134 1.78 14.07 1.34
C LEU A 134 3.14 13.57 1.84
N GLN A 135 3.27 12.27 2.10
CA GLN A 135 4.51 11.64 2.55
C GLN A 135 5.55 11.49 1.43
N MET A 136 5.11 11.26 0.19
CA MET A 136 5.98 11.17 -0.99
C MET A 136 6.91 12.38 -1.19
N PRO A 137 6.42 13.64 -1.25
CA PRO A 137 7.27 14.80 -1.49
C PRO A 137 8.26 15.05 -0.34
N LEU A 138 7.88 14.76 0.90
CA LEU A 138 8.78 14.85 2.06
C LEU A 138 9.96 13.89 1.92
N ASN A 139 9.69 12.61 1.68
CA ASN A 139 10.73 11.60 1.45
C ASN A 139 11.58 11.93 0.22
N GLY A 140 10.95 12.49 -0.82
CA GLY A 140 11.62 12.92 -2.04
C GLY A 140 12.57 14.08 -1.82
N LEU A 141 12.17 15.08 -1.04
CA LEU A 141 12.97 16.26 -0.72
C LEU A 141 14.17 15.92 0.16
N VAL A 142 14.02 15.02 1.14
CA VAL A 142 15.14 14.55 1.97
C VAL A 142 16.27 14.00 1.09
N ALA A 143 15.94 13.13 0.13
CA ALA A 143 16.94 12.55 -0.77
C ALA A 143 17.64 13.62 -1.64
N VAL A 144 16.88 14.61 -2.13
CA VAL A 144 17.43 15.73 -2.91
C VAL A 144 18.38 16.58 -2.07
N VAL A 145 18.01 16.90 -0.82
CA VAL A 145 18.86 17.67 0.10
C VAL A 145 20.17 16.94 0.38
N ILE A 146 20.11 15.64 0.72
CA ILE A 146 21.32 14.86 0.99
C ILE A 146 22.20 14.80 -0.26
N ALA A 147 21.62 14.56 -1.43
CA ALA A 147 22.35 14.52 -2.69
C ALA A 147 23.04 15.85 -3.02
N ASP A 148 22.35 16.97 -2.80
CA ASP A 148 22.89 18.31 -3.04
C ASP A 148 24.00 18.67 -2.03
N LEU A 149 23.90 18.23 -0.77
CA LEU A 149 25.00 18.32 0.21
C LEU A 149 26.25 17.56 -0.25
N ILE A 150 26.08 16.32 -0.73
CA ILE A 150 27.19 15.51 -1.24
C ILE A 150 27.85 16.21 -2.44
N ALA A 151 27.05 16.71 -3.39
CA ALA A 151 27.57 17.41 -4.56
C ALA A 151 28.27 18.73 -4.21
N THR A 152 27.70 19.49 -3.26
CA THR A 152 28.28 20.75 -2.75
C THR A 152 29.62 20.49 -2.04
N GLY A 153 29.68 19.47 -1.17
CA GLY A 153 30.91 19.05 -0.49
C GLY A 153 31.99 18.58 -1.47
N ALA A 154 31.64 17.76 -2.46
CA ALA A 154 32.57 17.31 -3.49
C ALA A 154 33.13 18.47 -4.34
N THR A 155 32.29 19.46 -4.65
CA THR A 155 32.71 20.67 -5.37
C THR A 155 33.62 21.54 -4.51
N ALA A 156 33.34 21.67 -3.21
CA ALA A 156 34.20 22.39 -2.26
C ALA A 156 35.58 21.71 -2.14
N GLN A 157 35.65 20.39 -2.06
CA GLN A 157 36.92 19.65 -2.02
C GLN A 157 37.74 19.84 -3.31
N GLN A 158 37.10 19.87 -4.49
CA GLN A 158 37.78 20.15 -5.76
C GLN A 158 38.37 21.57 -5.83
N LEU A 159 37.74 22.52 -5.14
CA LEU A 159 38.22 23.90 -5.03
C LEU A 159 39.41 24.02 -4.07
N VAL A 160 39.34 23.36 -2.91
CA VAL A 160 40.44 23.33 -1.92
C VAL A 160 41.68 22.62 -2.48
N THR A 161 41.49 21.62 -3.33
CA THR A 161 42.59 20.92 -4.02
C THR A 161 43.15 21.66 -5.24
N GLY A 162 42.69 22.89 -5.52
CA GLY A 162 43.34 23.81 -6.46
C GLY A 162 43.00 23.63 -7.94
N TYR A 163 41.98 22.84 -8.29
CA TYR A 163 41.66 22.53 -9.69
C TYR A 163 40.87 23.61 -10.45
N ARG A 164 40.37 24.68 -9.80
CA ARG A 164 39.60 25.77 -10.48
C ARG A 164 39.80 27.16 -9.84
N PRO A 165 39.93 28.23 -10.65
CA PRO A 165 40.00 29.61 -10.14
C PRO A 165 38.64 30.14 -9.68
N PHE A 166 38.66 30.97 -8.61
CA PHE A 166 37.47 31.56 -7.97
C PHE A 166 36.95 32.82 -8.70
N GLU A 167 35.70 32.81 -9.13
CA GLU A 167 34.93 34.06 -9.35
C GLU A 167 34.28 34.49 -8.03
N ARG A 168 34.69 35.64 -7.47
CA ARG A 168 34.21 36.17 -6.17
C ARG A 168 32.69 36.26 -6.03
N ARG A 169 31.96 36.39 -7.14
CA ARG A 169 30.49 36.45 -7.16
C ARG A 169 29.82 35.12 -6.80
N ARG A 170 30.53 33.99 -6.95
CA ARG A 170 30.02 32.65 -6.64
C ARG A 170 30.12 32.27 -5.16
N LEU A 171 31.01 32.89 -4.38
CA LEU A 171 31.23 32.55 -2.96
C LEU A 171 30.02 32.85 -2.08
N ARG A 172 29.41 34.04 -2.23
CA ARG A 172 28.23 34.42 -1.44
C ARG A 172 27.03 33.53 -1.76
N THR A 173 26.76 33.27 -3.03
CA THR A 173 25.69 32.38 -3.47
C THR A 173 25.91 30.94 -2.99
N PHE A 174 27.15 30.45 -3.04
CA PHE A 174 27.51 29.11 -2.56
C PHE A 174 27.34 28.97 -1.05
N ALA A 175 27.82 29.95 -0.27
CA ALA A 175 27.68 29.93 1.20
C ALA A 175 26.22 30.05 1.65
N PHE A 176 25.43 30.92 1.00
CA PHE A 176 24.00 31.05 1.28
C PHE A 176 23.22 29.77 0.95
N HIS A 177 23.52 29.15 -0.20
CA HIS A 177 22.92 27.86 -0.59
C HIS A 177 23.28 26.75 0.39
N ALA A 178 24.56 26.63 0.76
CA ALA A 178 25.02 25.65 1.75
C ALA A 178 24.37 25.88 3.13
N PHE A 179 24.23 27.13 3.56
CA PHE A 179 23.55 27.47 4.82
C PHE A 179 22.07 27.05 4.80
N ILE A 180 21.34 27.34 3.72
CA ILE A 180 19.95 26.90 3.56
C ILE A 180 19.86 25.37 3.62
N LEU A 181 20.78 24.65 2.96
CA LEU A 181 20.78 23.19 2.98
C LEU A 181 21.02 22.62 4.37
N VAL A 182 22.01 23.15 5.09
CA VAL A 182 22.34 22.71 6.45
C VAL A 182 21.20 23.06 7.42
N ALA A 183 20.48 24.16 7.20
CA ALA A 183 19.33 24.53 8.01
C ALA A 183 18.06 23.71 7.68
N ALA A 184 17.85 23.35 6.41
CA ALA A 184 16.67 22.59 5.97
C ALA A 184 16.77 21.09 6.27
N LEU A 185 17.99 20.52 6.27
CA LEU A 185 18.21 19.09 6.48
C LEU A 185 17.62 18.59 7.81
N PRO A 186 17.90 19.20 8.99
CA PRO A 186 17.35 18.72 10.26
C PRO A 186 15.83 18.75 10.29
N VAL A 187 15.22 19.81 9.73
CA VAL A 187 13.75 19.97 9.68
C VAL A 187 13.12 18.88 8.82
N LEU A 188 13.70 18.60 7.64
CA LEU A 188 13.20 17.57 6.74
C LEU A 188 13.41 16.16 7.29
N LEU A 189 14.55 15.91 7.95
CA LEU A 189 14.80 14.63 8.62
C LEU A 189 13.81 14.41 9.77
N LEU A 190 13.56 15.43 10.59
CA LEU A 190 12.60 15.35 11.67
C LEU A 190 11.19 15.05 11.13
N ALA A 191 10.76 15.78 10.10
CA ALA A 191 9.46 15.55 9.46
C ALA A 191 9.35 14.14 8.85
N ALA A 192 10.41 13.64 8.21
CA ALA A 192 10.41 12.30 7.64
C ALA A 192 10.33 11.20 8.72
N VAL A 193 11.09 11.34 9.80
CA VAL A 193 11.06 10.40 10.95
C VAL A 193 9.70 10.42 11.62
N ASP A 194 9.13 11.60 11.88
CA ASP A 194 7.81 11.75 12.49
C ASP A 194 6.72 11.10 11.63
N THR A 195 6.80 11.28 10.31
CA THR A 195 5.85 10.65 9.39
C THR A 195 5.99 9.13 9.36
N GLN A 196 7.22 8.60 9.44
CA GLN A 196 7.45 7.15 9.50
C GLN A 196 6.94 6.55 10.81
N LEU A 197 7.22 7.20 11.94
CA LEU A 197 6.76 6.75 13.25
C LEU A 197 5.23 6.76 13.32
N THR A 198 4.61 7.82 12.79
CA THR A 198 3.15 7.94 12.72
C THR A 198 2.54 6.88 11.82
N ALA A 199 3.13 6.61 10.66
CA ALA A 199 2.67 5.57 9.74
C ALA A 199 2.76 4.17 10.36
N ALA A 200 3.90 3.84 11.01
CA ALA A 200 4.08 2.56 11.69
C ALA A 200 3.08 2.38 12.83
N LYS A 201 2.81 3.46 13.59
CA LYS A 201 1.79 3.44 14.63
C LYS A 201 0.38 3.24 14.07
N GLN A 202 0.04 3.94 12.98
CA GLN A 202 -1.25 3.78 12.31
C GLN A 202 -1.46 2.36 11.79
N GLU A 203 -0.41 1.73 11.26
CA GLU A 203 -0.46 0.34 10.79
C GLU A 203 -0.68 -0.64 11.95
N ALA A 204 0.04 -0.46 13.06
CA ALA A 204 -0.13 -1.29 14.26
C ALA A 204 -1.54 -1.14 14.88
N ASP A 205 -2.01 0.11 15.05
CA ASP A 205 -3.32 0.42 15.59
C ASP A 205 -4.44 -0.10 14.66
N GLY A 206 -4.26 0.01 13.34
CA GLY A 206 -5.19 -0.51 12.34
C GLY A 206 -5.28 -2.03 12.37
N GLY A 207 -4.15 -2.72 12.49
CA GLY A 207 -4.10 -4.18 12.61
C GLY A 207 -4.79 -4.70 13.86
N ALA A 208 -4.58 -4.02 15.00
CA ALA A 208 -5.24 -4.38 16.26
C ALA A 208 -6.77 -4.24 16.17
N ARG A 209 -7.25 -3.12 15.61
CA ARG A 209 -8.70 -2.89 15.42
C ARG A 209 -9.33 -3.89 14.46
N LEU A 210 -8.62 -4.25 13.39
CA LEU A 210 -9.10 -5.27 12.46
C LEU A 210 -9.21 -6.64 13.14
N HIS A 211 -8.21 -7.00 13.93
CA HIS A 211 -8.22 -8.25 14.69
C HIS A 211 -9.37 -8.31 15.70
N GLU A 212 -9.60 -7.21 16.42
CA GLU A 212 -10.73 -7.07 17.34
C GLU A 212 -12.07 -7.20 16.62
N ALA A 213 -12.25 -6.50 15.50
CA ALA A 213 -13.48 -6.57 14.71
C ALA A 213 -13.74 -7.97 14.15
N VAL A 214 -12.70 -8.67 13.65
CA VAL A 214 -12.83 -10.04 13.15
C VAL A 214 -13.17 -11.01 14.29
N THR A 215 -12.55 -10.84 15.45
CA THR A 215 -12.83 -11.66 16.63
C THR A 215 -14.27 -11.46 17.10
N SER A 216 -14.70 -10.21 17.27
CA SER A 216 -16.07 -9.86 17.64
C SER A 216 -17.10 -10.36 16.63
N LEU A 217 -16.80 -10.27 15.33
CA LEU A 217 -17.67 -10.84 14.30
C LEU A 217 -17.75 -12.36 14.40
N GLY A 218 -16.64 -13.03 14.68
CA GLY A 218 -16.59 -14.47 14.91
C GLY A 218 -17.44 -14.90 16.10
N GLU A 219 -17.33 -14.18 17.22
CA GLU A 219 -18.16 -14.38 18.41
C GLU A 219 -19.64 -14.16 18.08
N HIS A 220 -19.97 -13.05 17.41
CA HIS A 220 -21.36 -12.74 17.05
C HIS A 220 -21.99 -13.77 16.11
N ILE A 221 -21.24 -14.28 15.13
CA ILE A 221 -21.68 -15.38 14.26
C ILE A 221 -21.87 -16.66 15.07
N GLY A 222 -20.96 -16.95 15.99
CA GLY A 222 -21.03 -18.10 16.88
C GLY A 222 -22.28 -18.08 17.75
N ASP A 223 -22.55 -16.95 18.41
CA ASP A 223 -23.75 -16.74 19.23
C ASP A 223 -25.02 -16.86 18.39
N TYR A 224 -25.07 -16.18 17.24
CA TYR A 224 -26.21 -16.27 16.32
C TYR A 224 -26.49 -17.72 15.91
N LEU A 225 -25.46 -18.48 15.53
CA LEU A 225 -25.61 -19.87 15.11
C LEU A 225 -26.04 -20.77 16.27
N SER A 226 -25.47 -20.56 17.47
CA SER A 226 -25.83 -21.30 18.67
C SER A 226 -27.31 -21.08 19.03
N ASP A 227 -27.75 -19.83 19.05
CA ASP A 227 -29.15 -19.47 19.30
C ASP A 227 -30.08 -20.08 18.26
N HIS A 228 -29.70 -20.05 16.98
CA HIS A 228 -30.47 -20.67 15.90
C HIS A 228 -30.59 -22.19 16.08
N ILE A 229 -29.49 -22.88 16.41
CA ILE A 229 -29.48 -24.32 16.65
C ILE A 229 -30.33 -24.67 17.86
N HIS A 230 -30.21 -23.90 18.95
CA HIS A 230 -31.02 -24.10 20.15
C HIS A 230 -32.51 -23.91 19.86
N ALA A 231 -32.87 -22.88 19.10
CA ALA A 231 -34.25 -22.64 18.69
C ALA A 231 -34.80 -23.79 17.83
N VAL A 232 -34.06 -24.25 16.82
CA VAL A 232 -34.48 -25.40 15.97
C VAL A 232 -34.64 -26.67 16.78
N ARG A 233 -33.70 -26.98 17.69
CA ARG A 233 -33.79 -28.16 18.56
C ARG A 233 -35.00 -28.11 19.49
N THR A 234 -35.30 -26.93 20.04
CA THR A 234 -36.43 -26.72 20.95
C THR A 234 -37.76 -26.89 20.21
N VAL A 235 -37.87 -26.34 19.00
CA VAL A 235 -39.04 -26.55 18.11
C VAL A 235 -39.19 -28.03 17.78
N GLY A 236 -38.11 -28.69 17.33
CA GLY A 236 -38.12 -30.11 16.98
C GLY A 236 -38.54 -31.03 18.13
N ALA A 237 -38.05 -30.79 19.35
CA ALA A 237 -38.45 -31.53 20.54
C ALA A 237 -39.94 -31.31 20.87
N SER A 238 -40.41 -30.06 20.81
CA SER A 238 -41.81 -29.70 21.04
C SER A 238 -42.77 -30.28 19.99
N PHE A 239 -42.27 -30.50 18.77
CA PHE A 239 -42.96 -31.14 17.66
C PHE A 239 -43.17 -32.64 17.88
N ALA A 240 -42.15 -33.34 18.38
CA ALA A 240 -42.19 -34.78 18.62
C ALA A 240 -43.26 -35.19 19.67
N GLU A 241 -43.57 -34.29 20.62
CA GLU A 241 -44.57 -34.53 21.66
C GLU A 241 -46.03 -34.36 21.21
N ARG A 242 -46.27 -33.74 20.05
CA ARG A 242 -47.62 -33.43 19.55
C ARG A 242 -47.99 -34.33 18.38
N ALA A 243 -49.12 -35.04 18.48
CA ALA A 243 -49.63 -35.90 17.40
C ALA A 243 -50.63 -35.20 16.44
N ASP A 244 -51.27 -34.12 16.88
CA ASP A 244 -52.28 -33.39 16.10
C ASP A 244 -51.62 -32.38 15.12
N PRO A 245 -51.87 -32.48 13.80
CA PRO A 245 -51.36 -31.54 12.79
C PRO A 245 -51.78 -30.08 13.05
N ALA A 246 -53.01 -29.86 13.55
CA ALA A 246 -53.48 -28.51 13.85
C ALA A 246 -52.79 -27.89 15.08
N ALA A 247 -52.32 -28.73 16.01
CA ALA A 247 -51.51 -28.30 17.14
C ALA A 247 -50.05 -28.01 16.73
N ARG A 248 -49.50 -28.78 15.77
CA ARG A 248 -48.17 -28.55 15.19
C ARG A 248 -48.09 -27.25 14.39
N GLN A 249 -49.08 -26.97 13.54
CA GLN A 249 -49.11 -25.71 12.80
C GLN A 249 -49.22 -24.49 13.74
N ARG A 250 -50.03 -24.57 14.80
CA ARG A 250 -50.12 -23.51 15.82
C ARG A 250 -48.78 -23.29 16.53
N LEU A 251 -48.05 -24.36 16.81
CA LEU A 251 -46.73 -24.30 17.41
C LEU A 251 -45.71 -23.58 16.51
N LEU A 252 -45.73 -23.81 15.19
CA LEU A 252 -44.88 -23.06 14.24
C LEU A 252 -45.22 -21.59 14.20
N ASP A 253 -46.52 -21.27 14.13
CA ASP A 253 -47.00 -19.89 14.11
C ASP A 253 -46.56 -19.14 15.40
N GLU A 254 -46.63 -19.80 16.56
CA GLU A 254 -46.22 -19.27 17.86
C GLU A 254 -44.69 -19.13 18.00
N TYR A 255 -43.92 -20.16 17.61
CA TYR A 255 -42.45 -20.11 17.70
C TYR A 255 -41.84 -19.09 16.73
N HIS A 256 -42.40 -18.93 15.53
CA HIS A 256 -41.97 -17.88 14.62
C HIS A 256 -42.25 -16.48 15.21
N ALA A 257 -43.38 -16.29 15.90
CA ALA A 257 -43.66 -15.02 16.57
C ALA A 257 -42.66 -14.70 17.70
N ILE A 258 -42.10 -15.73 18.35
CA ILE A 258 -41.09 -15.61 19.40
C ILE A 258 -39.68 -15.39 18.81
N TYR A 259 -39.35 -16.06 17.70
CA TYR A 259 -38.05 -15.96 17.04
C TYR A 259 -38.22 -15.59 15.55
N PRO A 260 -38.16 -14.29 15.19
CA PRO A 260 -38.36 -13.83 13.82
C PRO A 260 -37.17 -14.13 12.89
N GLY A 261 -36.10 -14.76 13.40
CA GLY A 261 -34.93 -15.11 12.60
C GLY A 261 -35.19 -16.24 11.60
N PHE A 262 -36.27 -16.99 11.75
CA PHE A 262 -36.65 -18.04 10.81
C PHE A 262 -37.43 -17.47 9.62
N ILE A 263 -36.82 -17.49 8.44
CA ILE A 263 -37.49 -17.03 7.20
C ILE A 263 -38.55 -18.04 6.74
N THR A 264 -38.32 -19.33 6.97
CA THR A 264 -39.26 -20.41 6.65
C THR A 264 -39.02 -21.58 7.60
N LEU A 265 -40.08 -22.10 8.21
CA LEU A 265 -40.06 -23.39 8.92
C LEU A 265 -41.03 -24.35 8.25
N PHE A 266 -40.66 -25.62 8.16
CA PHE A 266 -41.57 -26.65 7.68
C PHE A 266 -41.25 -27.99 8.35
N ASP A 267 -42.28 -28.83 8.50
CA ASP A 267 -42.15 -30.24 8.86
C ASP A 267 -42.33 -31.08 7.59
N ALA A 268 -41.43 -32.03 7.36
CA ALA A 268 -41.43 -32.86 6.17
C ALA A 268 -41.12 -34.31 6.52
N ASP A 269 -41.80 -35.23 5.84
CA ASP A 269 -41.54 -36.65 6.01
C ASP A 269 -40.30 -37.14 5.26
N LEU A 270 -39.98 -38.43 5.44
CA LEU A 270 -38.85 -39.09 4.79
C LEU A 270 -38.99 -39.18 3.25
N SER A 271 -40.20 -38.99 2.71
CA SER A 271 -40.44 -38.86 1.27
C SER A 271 -40.21 -37.44 0.73
N GLY A 272 -40.01 -36.45 1.61
CA GLY A 272 -39.83 -35.05 1.23
C GLY A 272 -41.16 -34.33 0.98
N THR A 273 -42.27 -34.87 1.49
CA THR A 273 -43.57 -34.22 1.48
C THR A 273 -43.69 -33.34 2.72
N VAL A 274 -43.97 -32.06 2.51
CA VAL A 274 -44.15 -31.06 3.57
C VAL A 274 -45.58 -31.10 4.10
N HIS A 275 -45.74 -31.30 5.41
CA HIS A 275 -47.05 -31.40 6.08
C HIS A 275 -47.47 -30.06 6.69
N GLU A 276 -46.59 -29.43 7.45
CA GLU A 276 -46.79 -28.10 8.06
C GLU A 276 -45.75 -27.10 7.56
N ILE A 277 -46.14 -25.84 7.33
CA ILE A 277 -45.24 -24.80 6.81
C ILE A 277 -45.60 -23.39 7.31
N TYR A 278 -44.57 -22.61 7.60
CA TYR A 278 -44.63 -21.18 7.87
C TYR A 278 -43.68 -20.40 6.94
N PRO A 279 -44.10 -19.27 6.33
CA PRO A 279 -45.48 -18.76 6.31
C PRO A 279 -46.40 -19.70 5.54
N ARG A 280 -47.68 -19.73 5.91
CA ARG A 280 -48.67 -20.65 5.31
C ARG A 280 -48.77 -20.43 3.80
N ARG A 281 -48.46 -21.48 3.05
CA ARG A 281 -48.51 -21.53 1.58
C ARG A 281 -48.78 -22.96 1.13
N GLU A 282 -49.09 -23.13 -0.14
CA GLU A 282 -49.19 -24.47 -0.74
C GLU A 282 -47.84 -25.18 -0.56
N SER A 283 -47.88 -26.39 0.01
CA SER A 283 -46.72 -27.14 0.50
C SER A 283 -46.02 -27.86 -0.67
N PRO A 284 -44.89 -27.35 -1.21
CA PRO A 284 -44.22 -28.03 -2.32
C PRO A 284 -43.46 -29.26 -1.81
N SER A 285 -43.26 -30.25 -2.68
CA SER A 285 -42.27 -31.29 -2.41
C SER A 285 -40.88 -30.66 -2.31
N ILE A 286 -40.10 -31.11 -1.34
CA ILE A 286 -38.70 -30.72 -1.15
C ILE A 286 -37.73 -31.87 -1.46
N SER A 287 -38.24 -32.99 -1.97
CA SER A 287 -37.48 -34.21 -2.24
C SER A 287 -36.30 -33.99 -3.21
N ASP A 288 -36.39 -32.97 -4.06
CA ASP A 288 -35.38 -32.58 -5.06
C ASP A 288 -34.36 -31.56 -4.53
N ARG A 289 -34.52 -31.07 -3.29
CA ARG A 289 -33.70 -30.00 -2.74
C ARG A 289 -32.43 -30.55 -2.10
N GLN A 290 -31.30 -29.92 -2.40
CA GLN A 290 -29.97 -30.38 -1.95
C GLN A 290 -29.89 -30.53 -0.42
N TYR A 291 -30.44 -29.59 0.35
CA TYR A 291 -30.44 -29.66 1.81
C TYR A 291 -31.22 -30.87 2.37
N PHE A 292 -32.22 -31.37 1.65
CA PHE A 292 -32.99 -32.57 2.01
C PHE A 292 -32.25 -33.86 1.64
N ILE A 293 -31.57 -33.85 0.49
CA ILE A 293 -30.73 -34.95 0.03
C ILE A 293 -29.54 -35.16 0.99
N ASP A 294 -28.88 -34.07 1.40
CA ASP A 294 -27.70 -34.11 2.28
C ASP A 294 -28.05 -34.65 3.69
N THR A 295 -29.21 -34.26 4.23
CA THR A 295 -29.69 -34.73 5.54
C THR A 295 -30.12 -36.19 5.52
N ARG A 296 -30.76 -36.66 4.43
CA ARG A 296 -31.08 -38.10 4.24
C ARG A 296 -29.82 -38.95 4.12
N GLY A 297 -28.76 -38.43 3.47
CA GLY A 297 -27.46 -39.10 3.38
C GLY A 297 -26.80 -39.33 4.75
N CYS A 298 -26.90 -38.37 5.67
CA CYS A 298 -26.40 -38.50 7.04
C CYS A 298 -27.24 -39.46 7.92
N ALA A 299 -28.56 -39.41 7.82
CA ALA A 299 -29.45 -40.29 8.61
C ALA A 299 -29.32 -41.78 8.21
N ALA A 300 -28.97 -42.06 6.94
CA ALA A 300 -28.73 -43.42 6.47
C ALA A 300 -27.46 -44.07 7.05
N TRP A 301 -26.51 -43.27 7.56
CA TRP A 301 -25.25 -43.76 8.16
C TRP A 301 -25.35 -44.04 9.68
N SER A 302 -26.36 -43.51 10.36
CA SER A 302 -26.52 -43.64 11.82
C SER A 302 -27.44 -44.78 12.27
N SER A 303 -27.85 -45.65 11.36
CA SER A 303 -28.66 -46.85 11.68
C SER A 303 -27.73 -48.05 11.90
N PRO A 304 -27.48 -48.50 13.15
CA PRO A 304 -26.90 -49.83 13.34
C PRO A 304 -27.97 -50.85 12.98
N THR A 305 -27.65 -51.76 12.06
CA THR A 305 -28.34 -53.05 11.93
C THR A 305 -28.33 -53.81 13.25
#